data_AF-A0A951LCU4-F1
#
_entry.id   AF-A0A951LCU4-F1
#
_cell.length_a   1.000
_cell.length_b   1.000
_cell.length_c   1.000
_cell.angle_alpha   90.00
_cell.angle_beta   90.00
_cell.angle_gamma   90.00
#
_symmetry.space_group_name_H-M   'P 1'
#
loop_
_entity.id
_entity.type
_entity.pdbx_description
1 polymer ?
#
loop_
_entity_poly.entity_id
_entity_poly.type
_entity_poly.pdbx_seq_one_letter_code
_entity_poly.pdbx_strand_id
1 'polypeptide(L)'
;MSDASPPGGEANDALLTQLVYTRGANRPFGELTLEEVRERADELRAATGWGPTARVAPVARAWRELTITMERDGAASVAALSQEALAALGPKLWVLLPG
;
A
#
# COMPACT_ATOMS: atom_id res chain seq x y z
N MET A 1 13.20 28.81 13.15
CA MET A 1 12.14 27.79 13.17
C MET A 1 11.76 27.51 11.72
N SER A 2 12.37 26.50 11.13
CA SER A 2 12.02 26.01 9.80
C SER A 2 12.09 24.50 9.90
N ASP A 3 10.95 23.88 10.19
CA ASP A 3 10.76 22.45 10.10
C ASP A 3 10.37 22.16 8.65
N ALA A 4 11.39 22.09 7.79
CA ALA A 4 11.17 21.61 6.43
C ALA A 4 11.20 20.08 6.51
N SER A 5 10.04 19.46 6.67
CA SER A 5 9.88 18.03 6.43
C SER A 5 10.52 17.70 5.08
N PRO A 6 11.32 16.63 4.97
CA PRO A 6 11.86 16.22 3.69
C PRO A 6 10.70 16.04 2.70
N PRO A 7 10.86 16.38 1.40
CA PRO A 7 9.77 16.41 0.42
C PRO A 7 9.03 15.07 0.24
N GLY A 8 9.53 13.97 0.81
CA GLY A 8 8.85 12.67 0.85
C GLY A 8 7.98 12.41 2.09
N GLY A 9 8.17 13.13 3.19
CA GLY A 9 7.43 12.91 4.44
C GLY A 9 5.95 13.25 4.33
N GLU A 10 5.62 14.44 3.80
CA GLU A 10 4.23 14.87 3.63
C GLU A 10 3.47 13.98 2.64
N ALA A 11 4.14 13.51 1.58
CA ALA A 11 3.54 12.59 0.62
C ALA A 11 3.24 11.21 1.25
N ASN A 12 4.12 10.74 2.13
CA ASN A 12 3.90 9.50 2.88
C ASN A 12 2.78 9.67 3.91
N ASP A 13 2.69 10.80 4.60
CA ASP A 13 1.59 11.09 5.54
C ASP A 13 0.23 11.13 4.81
N ALA A 14 0.19 11.77 3.63
CA ALA A 14 -0.99 11.78 2.77
C ALA A 14 -1.37 10.37 2.27
N LEU A 15 -0.38 9.53 1.97
CA LEU A 15 -0.58 8.13 1.57
C LEU A 15 -1.15 7.29 2.72
N LEU A 16 -0.63 7.42 3.94
CA LEU A 16 -1.05 6.63 5.10
C LEU A 16 -2.50 6.89 5.51
N THR A 17 -3.03 8.08 5.21
CA THR A 17 -4.42 8.47 5.49
C THR A 17 -5.41 8.08 4.39
N GLN A 18 -4.94 7.63 3.22
CA GLN A 18 -5.85 7.20 2.14
C GLN A 18 -6.65 5.97 2.54
N LEU A 19 -7.92 5.94 2.15
CA LEU A 19 -8.80 4.82 2.45
C LEU A 19 -8.62 3.69 1.44
N VAL A 20 -8.41 2.48 1.96
CA VAL A 20 -8.42 1.22 1.20
C VAL A 20 -9.62 0.40 1.63
N TYR A 21 -10.39 -0.08 0.66
CA TYR A 21 -11.47 -1.02 0.93
C TYR A 21 -10.92 -2.43 1.10
N THR A 22 -11.07 -3.00 2.30
CA THR A 22 -10.66 -4.36 2.68
C THR A 22 -11.64 -4.93 3.70
N ARG A 23 -11.84 -6.25 3.72
CA ARG A 23 -12.75 -6.95 4.67
C ARG A 23 -14.15 -6.33 4.80
N GLY A 24 -14.66 -5.72 3.73
CA GLY A 24 -16.00 -5.10 3.72
C GLY A 24 -16.07 -3.68 4.31
N ALA A 25 -14.94 -3.05 4.64
CA ALA A 25 -14.90 -1.70 5.19
C ALA A 25 -13.76 -0.87 4.58
N ASN A 26 -13.90 0.47 4.61
CA ASN A 26 -12.82 1.39 4.29
C ASN A 26 -11.93 1.59 5.52
N ARG A 27 -10.62 1.44 5.35
CA ARG A 27 -9.62 1.67 6.40
C ARG A 27 -8.48 2.56 5.90
N PRO A 28 -7.88 3.41 6.74
CA PRO A 28 -6.67 4.12 6.39
C PRO A 28 -5.55 3.13 6.02
N PHE A 29 -4.82 3.41 4.95
CA PHE A 29 -3.76 2.54 4.44
C PHE A 29 -2.71 2.26 5.51
N GLY A 30 -2.36 3.26 6.32
CA GLY A 30 -1.40 3.14 7.41
C GLY A 30 -1.84 2.19 8.54
N GLU A 31 -3.14 1.96 8.69
CA GLU A 31 -3.70 1.05 9.70
C GLU A 31 -3.76 -0.40 9.25
N LEU A 32 -3.54 -0.68 7.96
CA LEU A 32 -3.62 -2.05 7.46
C LEU A 32 -2.54 -2.92 8.11
N THR A 33 -3.01 -4.02 8.68
CA THR A 33 -2.17 -5.06 9.26
C THR A 33 -1.57 -5.95 8.16
N LEU A 34 -0.52 -6.71 8.51
CA LEU A 34 0.08 -7.69 7.60
C LEU A 34 -0.96 -8.68 7.03
N GLU A 35 -1.91 -9.10 7.84
CA GLU A 35 -2.98 -10.02 7.42
C GLU A 35 -3.89 -9.37 6.38
N GLU A 36 -4.36 -8.15 6.63
CA GLU A 36 -5.22 -7.40 5.70
C GLU A 36 -4.50 -7.08 4.39
N VAL A 37 -3.19 -6.78 4.44
CA VAL A 37 -2.36 -6.57 3.24
C VAL A 37 -2.22 -7.86 2.43
N ARG A 38 -2.03 -9.01 3.08
CA ARG A 38 -1.98 -10.33 2.41
C ARG A 38 -3.29 -10.64 1.71
N GLU A 39 -4.40 -10.51 2.41
CA GLU A 39 -5.74 -10.74 1.84
C GLU A 39 -5.97 -9.84 0.63
N ARG A 40 -5.62 -8.56 0.73
CA ARG A 40 -5.76 -7.63 -0.39
C ARG A 40 -4.89 -8.03 -1.60
N ALA A 41 -3.67 -8.49 -1.37
CA ALA A 41 -2.80 -9.00 -2.43
C ALA A 41 -3.42 -10.23 -3.12
N ASP A 42 -4.02 -11.14 -2.35
CA ASP A 42 -4.67 -12.35 -2.86
C ASP A 42 -5.96 -12.03 -3.62
N GLU A 43 -6.78 -11.09 -3.13
CA GLU A 43 -7.96 -10.57 -3.85
C GLU A 43 -7.58 -9.98 -5.21
N LEU A 44 -6.58 -9.10 -5.23
CA LEU A 44 -6.10 -8.46 -6.46
C LEU A 44 -5.53 -9.49 -7.42
N ARG A 45 -4.81 -10.49 -6.91
CA ARG A 45 -4.29 -11.61 -7.71
C ARG A 45 -5.43 -12.45 -8.28
N ALA A 46 -6.45 -12.77 -7.50
CA ALA A 46 -7.61 -13.54 -7.96
C ALA A 46 -8.40 -12.78 -9.04
N ALA A 47 -8.40 -11.44 -8.98
CA ALA A 47 -8.99 -10.59 -10.00
C ALA A 47 -8.15 -10.49 -11.30
N THR A 48 -6.90 -10.96 -11.31
CA THR A 48 -6.09 -11.01 -12.54
C THR A 48 -6.59 -12.12 -13.47
N GLY A 49 -6.88 -11.75 -14.72
CA GLY A 49 -7.37 -12.67 -15.75
C GLY A 49 -7.05 -12.18 -17.16
N TRP A 50 -7.58 -12.87 -18.17
CA TRP A 50 -7.45 -12.48 -19.58
C TRP A 50 -8.40 -11.32 -19.91
N GLY A 51 -7.88 -10.23 -20.48
CA GLY A 51 -8.67 -9.05 -20.85
C GLY A 51 -8.28 -7.77 -20.09
N PRO A 52 -9.17 -6.75 -19.98
CA PRO A 52 -8.86 -5.45 -19.38
C PRO A 52 -8.35 -5.50 -17.93
N THR A 53 -8.63 -6.59 -17.19
CA THR A 53 -8.13 -6.84 -15.83
C THR A 53 -6.65 -7.26 -15.80
N ALA A 54 -5.99 -7.50 -16.94
CA ALA A 54 -4.54 -7.65 -16.98
C ALA A 54 -3.80 -6.41 -16.43
N ARG A 55 -4.44 -5.23 -16.48
CA ARG A 55 -3.89 -3.97 -15.96
C ARG A 55 -3.72 -3.96 -14.44
N VAL A 56 -4.43 -4.80 -13.68
CA VAL A 56 -4.26 -4.89 -12.22
C VAL A 56 -3.15 -5.85 -11.80
N ALA A 57 -2.53 -6.60 -12.72
CA ALA A 57 -1.46 -7.53 -12.38
C ALA A 57 -0.21 -6.85 -11.76
N PRO A 58 0.27 -5.69 -12.26
CA PRO A 58 1.36 -4.95 -11.61
C PRO A 58 0.99 -4.48 -10.19
N VAL A 59 -0.28 -4.15 -9.96
CA VAL A 59 -0.78 -3.71 -8.65
C VAL A 59 -0.82 -4.87 -7.69
N ALA A 60 -1.38 -6.01 -8.10
CA ALA A 60 -1.36 -7.25 -7.30
C ALA A 60 0.07 -7.63 -6.88
N ARG A 61 1.04 -7.47 -7.79
CA ARG A 61 2.46 -7.66 -7.49
C ARG A 61 2.97 -6.66 -6.46
N ALA A 62 2.67 -5.38 -6.60
CA ALA A 62 3.09 -4.36 -5.63
C ALA A 62 2.54 -4.63 -4.22
N TRP A 63 1.28 -5.08 -4.11
CA TRP A 63 0.69 -5.49 -2.82
C TRP A 63 1.38 -6.72 -2.23
N ARG A 64 1.81 -7.66 -3.07
CA ARG A 64 2.65 -8.78 -2.62
C ARG A 64 4.03 -8.33 -2.16
N GLU A 65 4.65 -7.37 -2.85
CA GLU A 65 5.93 -6.78 -2.45
C GLU A 65 5.79 -6.08 -1.08
N LEU A 66 4.69 -5.34 -0.85
CA LEU A 66 4.38 -4.74 0.46
C LEU A 66 4.28 -5.78 1.57
N THR A 67 3.60 -6.90 1.32
CA THR A 67 3.52 -8.03 2.26
C THR A 67 4.92 -8.50 2.67
N ILE A 68 5.79 -8.75 1.69
CA ILE A 68 7.15 -9.25 1.91
C ILE A 68 7.97 -8.22 2.69
N THR A 69 7.82 -6.93 2.39
CA THR A 69 8.48 -5.85 3.14
C THR A 69 8.02 -5.81 4.60
N MET A 70 6.72 -5.89 4.87
CA MET A 70 6.20 -5.91 6.24
C MET A 70 6.67 -7.14 7.02
N GLU A 71 6.71 -8.32 6.38
CA GLU A 71 7.25 -9.55 6.99
C GLU A 71 8.73 -9.42 7.34
N ARG A 72 9.54 -8.91 6.40
CA ARG A 72 10.98 -8.71 6.58
C ARG A 72 11.28 -7.72 7.71
N ASP A 73 10.49 -6.65 7.79
CA ASP A 73 10.71 -5.56 8.75
C ASP A 73 9.99 -5.82 10.10
N GLY A 74 9.20 -6.91 10.21
CA GLY A 74 8.41 -7.21 11.41
C GLY A 74 7.33 -6.17 11.70
N ALA A 75 6.84 -5.48 10.68
CA ALA A 75 5.91 -4.36 10.81
C ALA A 75 4.49 -4.83 11.14
N ALA A 76 3.94 -4.38 12.26
CA ALA A 76 2.57 -4.70 12.68
C ALA A 76 1.50 -4.03 11.81
N SER A 77 1.81 -2.86 11.26
CA SER A 77 0.98 -2.12 10.31
C SER A 77 1.83 -1.40 9.27
N VAL A 78 1.21 -0.93 8.20
CA VAL A 78 1.90 -0.18 7.14
C VAL A 78 2.57 1.09 7.67
N ALA A 79 1.96 1.79 8.62
CA ALA A 79 2.56 2.98 9.23
C ALA A 79 3.87 2.72 9.99
N ALA A 80 4.17 1.46 10.32
CA ALA A 80 5.44 1.09 10.95
C ALA A 80 6.59 0.89 9.95
N LEU A 81 6.33 0.97 8.64
CA LEU A 81 7.36 0.88 7.62
C LEU A 81 8.22 2.15 7.56
N SER A 82 9.45 1.99 7.06
CA SER A 82 10.32 3.14 6.84
C SER A 82 9.77 4.08 5.77
N GLN A 83 10.11 5.36 5.90
CA GLN A 83 9.76 6.39 4.91
C GLN A 83 10.27 6.04 3.50
N GLU A 84 11.42 5.37 3.41
CA GLU A 84 11.99 4.89 2.16
C GLU A 84 11.13 3.77 1.54
N ALA A 85 10.68 2.80 2.34
CA ALA A 85 9.82 1.73 1.87
C ALA A 85 8.46 2.27 1.38
N LEU A 86 7.87 3.21 2.12
CA LEU A 86 6.62 3.88 1.75
C LEU A 86 6.76 4.64 0.43
N ALA A 87 7.85 5.41 0.26
CA ALA A 87 8.11 6.15 -0.97
C ALA A 87 8.33 5.23 -2.19
N ALA A 88 8.97 4.08 -1.99
CA ALA A 88 9.27 3.13 -3.06
C ALA A 88 8.06 2.27 -3.51
N LEU A 89 7.16 1.96 -2.58
CA LEU A 89 6.00 1.09 -2.84
C LEU A 89 4.72 1.88 -3.13
N GLY A 90 4.49 3.00 -2.43
CA GLY A 90 3.26 3.81 -2.48
C GLY A 90 2.74 4.08 -3.89
N PRO A 91 3.56 4.62 -4.82
CA PRO A 91 3.13 4.92 -6.19
C PRO A 91 2.63 3.70 -6.99
N LYS A 92 3.04 2.49 -6.62
CA LYS A 92 2.72 1.23 -7.33
C LYS A 92 1.44 0.58 -6.84
N LEU A 93 0.97 0.95 -5.64
CA LEU A 93 -0.14 0.27 -4.96
C LEU A 93 -1.52 0.78 -5.39
N TRP A 94 -1.57 1.87 -6.15
CA TRP A 94 -2.82 2.58 -6.55
C TRP A 94 -3.74 2.87 -5.36
N VAL A 95 -3.14 3.13 -4.19
CA VAL A 95 -3.82 3.62 -2.98
C VAL A 95 -4.29 5.06 -3.20
N LEU A 96 -3.53 5.82 -4.01
CA LEU A 96 -4.03 7.00 -4.69
C LEU A 96 -4.62 6.55 -6.03
N LEU A 97 -5.91 6.81 -6.24
CA LEU A 97 -6.51 6.64 -7.56
C LEU A 97 -5.85 7.64 -8.52
N PRO A 98 -5.46 7.24 -9.75
CA PRO A 98 -5.06 8.20 -10.75
C PRO A 98 -6.25 9.14 -11.04
N GLY A 99 -6.01 10.44 -10.89
CA GLY A 99 -6.89 11.49 -11.42
C GLY A 99 -6.77 11.63 -12.92
#